data_AF-A0A1V2UF10-F1
#
_entry.id   AF-A0A1V2UF10-F1
#
_cell.length_a   1.000
_cell.length_b   1.000
_cell.length_c   1.000
_cell.angle_alpha   90.00
_cell.angle_beta   90.00
_cell.angle_gamma   90.00
#
_symmetry.space_group_name_H-M   'P 1'
#
loop_
_entity.id
_entity.type
_entity.pdbx_description
1 polymer ?
#
loop_
_entity_poly.entity_id
_entity_poly.type
_entity_poly.pdbx_seq_one_letter_code
_entity_poly.pdbx_strand_id
1 'polypeptide(L)'
;MQRKNERNKHFYRVEFNENDPGKGLKSYGGEIVTLELIDQLKTLDNQYAGGTGYYKFYFEEVKNGEVVDQIRMDLGDGVNSNQPVYLELAKLCDQVPEKEQKQAVKNEPDLKNQVKDKETKKKQKGYQKRTTEDIKQEVKLLSQQALDAVKKHTHSPEDVKELLNFMSRFPERSFRNQVLIEAQFPGASACLGRAALKKEGIYIKQGEQGNKIFVRKTVKGFYDKGRGFVRETEATPEDKKRIESGQIEVIKKPYYTIEKVFDITQTQLKPEDYPKIFPNRVFDFQLDKKGQSELQAGIQAVANTIGIQIRDMTESEVYPRELGQARGAYVHNEFTGQEEIVMNTRNTPTQHLATSIHELAHARMHKFSELDTETKELQAEMTSYIICKHFGMDTSEKAIPYIATWTKNGQTLDDKEATERGKIMNDVSRVANEFIQTISKEINQYRERDPEIQQAEVKQDHKDPVEMVEQKNVVPVGSLWIDKKDGKVMEEDTGRTLQLKDAAFIEDSQHNQVILKGKSYGKEIQTALPSDEFALGNPFHFSQETVSEVAKRKNEIYHEQQMTQKERV
;
A
#
# COMPACT_ATOMS: atom_id res chain seq x y z
N MET A 1 12.29 0.77 -65.08
CA MET A 1 12.48 0.24 -63.72
C MET A 1 12.06 1.30 -62.71
N GLN A 2 11.63 0.87 -61.52
CA GLN A 2 11.16 1.65 -60.36
C GLN A 2 9.63 1.79 -60.22
N ARG A 3 9.00 0.67 -59.86
CA ARG A 3 7.88 0.64 -58.89
C ARG A 3 8.37 -0.11 -57.65
N LYS A 4 8.47 0.55 -56.49
CA LYS A 4 8.29 -0.03 -55.14
C LYS A 4 8.57 1.02 -54.06
N ASN A 5 7.78 0.94 -52.97
CA ASN A 5 7.83 1.68 -51.70
C ASN A 5 6.90 2.91 -51.57
N GLU A 6 5.59 2.68 -51.56
CA GLU A 6 4.78 3.26 -50.48
C GLU A 6 4.64 2.16 -49.43
N ARG A 7 5.51 2.15 -48.40
CA ARG A 7 5.34 1.29 -47.22
C ARG A 7 4.52 2.04 -46.19
N ASN A 8 3.75 1.30 -45.39
CA ASN A 8 2.96 1.81 -44.27
C ASN A 8 3.67 2.89 -43.48
N LYS A 9 2.97 3.99 -43.21
CA LYS A 9 3.44 5.03 -42.29
C LYS A 9 3.23 4.66 -40.82
N HIS A 10 2.71 3.47 -40.51
CA HIS A 10 2.48 3.00 -39.14
C HIS A 10 2.75 1.50 -39.05
N PHE A 11 3.77 1.09 -38.31
CA PHE A 11 4.17 -0.32 -38.16
C PHE A 11 5.00 -0.54 -36.89
N TYR A 12 5.11 -1.79 -36.44
CA TYR A 12 6.13 -2.19 -35.46
C TYR A 12 7.41 -2.63 -36.18
N ARG A 13 8.57 -2.33 -35.61
CA ARG A 13 9.87 -2.92 -36.01
C ARG A 13 10.60 -3.45 -34.80
N VAL A 14 11.47 -4.44 -34.99
CA VAL A 14 12.42 -4.86 -33.96
C VAL A 14 13.50 -3.80 -33.86
N GLU A 15 13.67 -3.19 -32.69
CA GLU A 15 14.76 -2.25 -32.42
C GLU A 15 16.04 -3.03 -32.10
N PHE A 16 15.95 -3.96 -31.16
CA PHE A 16 17.06 -4.80 -30.75
C PHE A 16 16.55 -6.15 -30.23
N ASN A 17 17.38 -7.19 -30.40
CA ASN A 17 17.23 -8.42 -29.65
C ASN A 17 18.59 -9.00 -29.25
N GLU A 18 18.61 -9.66 -28.09
CA GLU A 18 19.71 -10.55 -27.70
C GLU A 18 19.77 -11.71 -28.72
N ASN A 19 20.98 -12.03 -29.19
CA ASN A 19 21.20 -13.10 -30.17
C ASN A 19 22.03 -14.22 -29.56
N ASP A 20 21.86 -15.43 -30.09
CA ASP A 20 22.64 -16.61 -29.73
C ASP A 20 22.82 -17.46 -30.99
N PRO A 21 23.84 -17.14 -31.82
CA PRO A 21 24.11 -17.86 -33.06
C PRO A 21 24.38 -19.35 -32.83
N GLY A 22 24.90 -19.73 -31.65
CA GLY A 22 25.19 -21.11 -31.29
C GLY A 22 23.93 -21.96 -31.08
N LYS A 23 22.80 -21.33 -30.73
CA LYS A 23 21.49 -21.99 -30.61
C LYS A 23 20.51 -21.65 -31.72
N GLY A 24 20.95 -20.92 -32.75
CA GLY A 24 20.13 -20.56 -33.91
C GLY A 24 19.32 -19.26 -33.78
N LEU A 25 19.51 -18.47 -32.71
CA LEU A 25 18.85 -17.17 -32.56
C LEU A 25 19.68 -16.07 -33.21
N LYS A 26 19.26 -15.62 -34.40
CA LYS A 26 19.89 -14.50 -35.12
C LYS A 26 19.45 -13.12 -34.57
N SER A 27 20.12 -12.06 -35.00
CA SER A 27 19.64 -10.70 -34.79
C SER A 27 18.55 -10.34 -35.81
N TYR A 28 17.48 -9.73 -35.33
CA TYR A 28 16.33 -9.22 -36.07
C TYR A 28 16.28 -7.68 -36.05
N GLY A 29 17.29 -7.02 -35.48
CA GLY A 29 17.34 -5.56 -35.36
C GLY A 29 17.11 -4.86 -36.71
N GLY A 30 16.11 -3.98 -36.76
CA GLY A 30 15.67 -3.26 -37.95
C GLY A 30 14.62 -3.99 -38.81
N GLU A 31 14.27 -5.24 -38.54
CA GLU A 31 13.21 -5.96 -39.27
C GLU A 31 11.82 -5.39 -38.92
N ILE A 32 10.97 -5.17 -39.93
CA ILE A 32 9.57 -4.76 -39.73
C ILE A 32 8.78 -6.00 -39.27
N VAL A 33 7.94 -5.83 -38.26
CA VAL A 33 7.11 -6.91 -37.73
C VAL A 33 5.98 -7.23 -38.71
N THR A 34 6.03 -8.44 -39.26
CA THR A 34 5.00 -9.02 -40.13
C THR A 34 4.35 -10.23 -39.44
N LEU A 35 3.21 -10.70 -39.95
CA LEU A 35 2.59 -11.94 -39.46
C LEU A 35 3.56 -13.14 -39.58
N GLU A 36 4.35 -13.18 -40.65
CA GLU A 36 5.37 -14.21 -40.85
C GLU A 36 6.48 -14.12 -39.79
N LEU A 37 6.95 -12.91 -39.44
CA LEU A 37 7.93 -12.74 -38.36
C LEU A 37 7.32 -13.13 -37.01
N ILE A 38 6.06 -12.79 -36.76
CA ILE A 38 5.37 -13.18 -35.53
C ILE A 38 5.30 -14.71 -35.39
N ASP A 39 4.98 -15.44 -36.46
CA ASP A 39 4.92 -16.90 -36.42
C ASP A 39 6.31 -17.54 -36.27
N GLN A 40 7.35 -16.94 -36.86
CA GLN A 40 8.74 -17.33 -36.61
C GLN A 40 9.13 -17.13 -35.14
N LEU A 41 8.79 -15.98 -34.55
CA LEU A 41 9.09 -15.68 -33.14
C LEU A 41 8.33 -16.62 -32.20
N LYS A 42 7.07 -16.98 -32.48
CA LYS A 42 6.34 -18.00 -31.68
C LYS A 42 6.98 -19.37 -31.73
N THR A 43 7.51 -19.75 -32.89
CA THR A 43 8.22 -21.04 -33.06
C THR A 43 9.47 -21.05 -32.20
N LEU A 44 10.25 -19.97 -32.22
CA LEU A 44 11.45 -19.80 -31.40
C LEU A 44 11.10 -19.72 -29.90
N ASP A 45 10.06 -18.98 -29.53
CA ASP A 45 9.60 -18.84 -28.15
C ASP A 45 9.23 -20.20 -27.52
N ASN A 46 8.54 -21.07 -28.28
CA ASN A 46 8.31 -22.45 -27.85
C ASN A 46 9.56 -23.33 -27.86
N GLN A 47 10.49 -23.12 -28.81
CA GLN A 47 11.75 -23.88 -28.88
C GLN A 47 12.66 -23.59 -27.68
N TYR A 48 12.67 -22.35 -27.19
CA TYR A 48 13.46 -21.95 -26.01
C TYR A 48 12.67 -22.06 -24.70
N ALA A 49 11.37 -22.37 -24.75
CA ALA A 49 10.55 -22.59 -23.57
C ALA A 49 11.08 -23.74 -22.71
N GLY A 50 11.44 -23.44 -21.46
CA GLY A 50 11.97 -24.40 -20.49
C GLY A 50 13.51 -24.53 -20.45
N GLY A 51 14.25 -23.69 -21.17
CA GLY A 51 15.71 -23.57 -21.05
C GLY A 51 16.17 -22.75 -19.83
N THR A 52 17.49 -22.62 -19.61
CA THR A 52 18.08 -21.90 -18.46
C THR A 52 18.06 -20.36 -18.59
N GLY A 53 17.16 -19.78 -19.38
CA GLY A 53 17.05 -18.34 -19.57
C GLY A 53 16.19 -17.93 -20.77
N TYR A 54 15.90 -16.62 -20.87
CA TYR A 54 15.15 -15.97 -21.94
C TYR A 54 16.05 -15.00 -22.71
N TYR A 55 15.63 -14.60 -23.91
CA TYR A 55 16.30 -13.61 -24.75
C TYR A 55 15.43 -12.38 -24.90
N LYS A 56 15.97 -11.20 -24.59
CA LYS A 56 15.22 -9.94 -24.65
C LYS A 56 15.00 -9.49 -26.09
N PHE A 57 13.77 -9.14 -26.43
CA PHE A 57 13.35 -8.49 -27.67
C PHE A 57 12.72 -7.14 -27.37
N TYR A 58 13.12 -6.11 -28.12
CA TYR A 58 12.55 -4.77 -28.06
C TYR A 58 11.94 -4.41 -29.41
N PHE A 59 10.70 -3.95 -29.39
CA PHE A 59 9.95 -3.51 -30.55
C PHE A 59 9.59 -2.04 -30.42
N GLU A 60 9.69 -1.31 -31.52
CA GLU A 60 9.29 0.09 -31.61
C GLU A 60 8.02 0.22 -32.46
N GLU A 61 7.03 0.94 -31.94
CA GLU A 61 5.93 1.43 -32.76
C GLU A 61 6.38 2.69 -33.50
N VAL A 62 6.44 2.61 -34.83
CA VAL A 62 6.86 3.73 -35.68
C VAL A 62 5.64 4.30 -36.39
N LYS A 63 5.36 5.59 -36.18
CA LYS A 63 4.27 6.32 -36.85
C LYS A 63 4.81 7.59 -37.51
N ASN A 64 4.61 7.71 -38.82
CA ASN A 64 5.13 8.77 -39.68
C ASN A 64 6.65 9.01 -39.56
N GLY A 65 7.42 7.97 -39.20
CA GLY A 65 8.87 8.05 -39.04
C GLY A 65 9.33 8.38 -37.61
N GLU A 66 8.43 8.63 -36.67
CA GLU A 66 8.72 8.84 -35.25
C GLU A 66 8.38 7.59 -34.43
N VAL A 67 9.20 7.29 -33.42
CA VAL A 67 8.94 6.23 -32.44
C VAL A 67 7.92 6.76 -31.43
N VAL A 68 6.76 6.13 -31.36
CA VAL A 68 5.64 6.58 -30.51
C VAL A 68 5.39 5.68 -29.30
N ASP A 69 5.91 4.44 -29.33
CA ASP A 69 5.81 3.48 -28.24
C ASP A 69 6.94 2.43 -28.33
N GLN A 70 7.21 1.73 -27.23
CA GLN A 70 8.19 0.64 -27.15
C GLN A 70 7.64 -0.54 -26.34
N ILE A 71 7.77 -1.74 -26.89
CA ILE A 71 7.29 -2.99 -26.29
C ILE A 71 8.48 -3.91 -26.06
N ARG A 72 8.60 -4.49 -24.87
CA ARG A 72 9.56 -5.55 -24.58
C ARG A 72 8.86 -6.91 -24.54
N MET A 73 9.53 -7.92 -25.07
CA MET A 73 9.13 -9.33 -25.00
C MET A 73 10.33 -10.17 -24.58
N ASP A 74 10.13 -11.14 -23.69
CA ASP A 74 11.17 -12.07 -23.26
C ASP A 74 10.93 -13.42 -23.97
N LEU A 75 11.73 -13.68 -25.01
CA LEU A 75 11.60 -14.85 -25.88
C LEU A 75 12.22 -16.08 -25.20
N GLY A 76 11.41 -17.11 -24.95
CA GLY A 76 11.72 -18.27 -24.11
C GLY A 76 10.79 -18.44 -22.91
N ASP A 77 9.94 -17.45 -22.61
CA ASP A 77 8.89 -17.54 -21.58
C ASP A 77 7.65 -18.31 -22.06
N GLY A 78 7.59 -18.62 -23.36
CA GLY A 78 6.57 -19.44 -23.98
C GLY A 78 5.39 -18.63 -24.52
N VAL A 79 4.79 -19.15 -25.59
CA VAL A 79 3.80 -18.41 -26.40
C VAL A 79 2.57 -17.97 -25.60
N ASN A 80 2.17 -18.73 -24.58
CA ASN A 80 1.05 -18.36 -23.71
C ASN A 80 1.36 -17.12 -22.85
N SER A 81 2.58 -17.00 -22.34
CA SER A 81 3.03 -15.84 -21.56
C SER A 81 3.12 -14.60 -22.45
N ASN A 82 3.70 -14.77 -23.65
CA ASN A 82 3.90 -13.69 -24.62
C ASN A 82 2.66 -13.41 -25.51
N GLN A 83 1.55 -14.12 -25.34
CA GLN A 83 0.34 -14.00 -26.16
C GLN A 83 -0.19 -12.56 -26.26
N PRO A 84 -0.23 -11.74 -25.18
CA PRO A 84 -0.67 -10.35 -25.28
C PRO A 84 0.23 -9.50 -26.18
N VAL A 85 1.54 -9.74 -26.16
CA VAL A 85 2.52 -9.02 -26.99
C VAL A 85 2.36 -9.40 -28.46
N TYR A 86 2.17 -10.69 -28.77
CA TYR A 86 1.91 -11.12 -30.15
C TYR A 86 0.60 -10.54 -30.71
N LEU A 87 -0.45 -10.45 -29.89
CA LEU A 87 -1.70 -9.82 -30.29
C LEU A 87 -1.53 -8.32 -30.55
N GLU A 88 -0.70 -7.62 -29.77
CA GLU A 88 -0.40 -6.21 -29.98
C GLU A 88 0.37 -6.00 -31.29
N LEU A 89 1.46 -6.75 -31.48
CA LEU A 89 2.31 -6.66 -32.67
C LEU A 89 1.53 -6.93 -33.97
N ALA A 90 0.58 -7.88 -33.94
CA ALA A 90 -0.25 -8.23 -35.08
C ALA A 90 -1.20 -7.11 -35.54
N LYS A 91 -1.58 -6.17 -34.65
CA LYS A 91 -2.57 -5.11 -34.98
C LYS A 91 -2.17 -4.24 -36.16
N LEU A 92 -0.87 -4.04 -36.36
CA LEU A 92 -0.33 -3.17 -37.39
C LEU A 92 0.25 -3.93 -38.60
N CYS A 93 0.17 -5.27 -38.61
CA CYS A 93 0.62 -6.09 -39.73
C CYS A 93 -0.35 -6.05 -40.93
N ASP A 94 -1.64 -5.78 -40.70
CA ASP A 94 -2.73 -5.91 -41.69
C ASP A 94 -3.04 -4.64 -42.51
N GLN A 95 -2.06 -3.77 -42.76
CA GLN A 95 -2.26 -2.60 -43.62
C GLN A 95 -1.45 -2.68 -44.92
N VAL A 96 -1.68 -3.59 -45.85
CA VAL A 96 -1.27 -3.37 -47.26
C VAL A 96 -2.28 -4.01 -48.22
N PRO A 97 -2.37 -3.57 -49.49
CA PRO A 97 -3.62 -3.27 -50.17
C PRO A 97 -4.20 -4.50 -50.87
N GLU A 98 -5.52 -4.65 -50.84
CA GLU A 98 -6.25 -5.66 -51.62
C GLU A 98 -5.93 -5.54 -53.12
N LYS A 99 -5.14 -6.47 -53.64
CA LYS A 99 -5.37 -7.03 -54.97
C LYS A 99 -5.18 -8.55 -54.95
N GLU A 100 -6.19 -9.20 -55.51
CA GLU A 100 -6.31 -10.61 -55.84
C GLU A 100 -6.78 -11.51 -54.70
N GLN A 101 -8.10 -11.50 -54.47
CA GLN A 101 -8.92 -12.69 -54.66
C GLN A 101 -10.41 -12.29 -54.76
N LYS A 102 -11.00 -12.49 -55.93
CA LYS A 102 -12.45 -12.57 -56.13
C LYS A 102 -12.78 -13.96 -56.65
N GLN A 103 -14.01 -14.36 -56.33
CA GLN A 103 -14.75 -15.58 -56.66
C GLN A 103 -14.60 -16.63 -55.54
N ALA A 104 -15.65 -17.10 -54.87
CA ALA A 104 -17.08 -17.19 -55.16
C ALA A 104 -17.76 -17.52 -53.80
N VAL A 105 -19.04 -17.32 -53.45
CA VAL A 105 -20.29 -16.89 -54.10
C VAL A 105 -21.38 -17.10 -53.01
N LYS A 106 -22.41 -16.22 -52.98
CA LYS A 106 -23.79 -16.43 -52.44
C LYS A 106 -23.97 -16.49 -50.90
N ASN A 107 -24.92 -15.81 -50.25
CA ASN A 107 -26.25 -15.33 -50.67
C ASN A 107 -26.65 -14.00 -50.00
N GLU A 108 -27.39 -13.18 -50.76
CA GLU A 108 -28.17 -11.97 -50.44
C GLU A 108 -29.49 -12.29 -49.67
N PRO A 109 -30.47 -11.36 -49.48
CA PRO A 109 -30.53 -9.88 -49.38
C PRO A 109 -31.22 -9.45 -48.03
N ASP A 110 -31.46 -8.20 -47.60
CA ASP A 110 -32.04 -7.09 -48.35
C ASP A 110 -31.97 -5.70 -47.65
N LEU A 111 -31.81 -4.70 -48.51
CA LEU A 111 -32.19 -3.28 -48.52
C LEU A 111 -31.98 -2.31 -47.33
N LYS A 112 -30.98 -1.44 -47.57
CA LYS A 112 -30.77 -0.08 -47.07
C LYS A 112 -31.85 0.90 -47.55
N ASN A 113 -32.04 2.00 -46.79
CA ASN A 113 -32.05 3.41 -47.25
C ASN A 113 -32.42 4.30 -46.03
N GLN A 114 -31.80 5.44 -45.71
CA GLN A 114 -31.21 6.50 -46.53
C GLN A 114 -30.18 7.30 -45.71
N VAL A 115 -29.16 7.80 -46.41
CA VAL A 115 -28.16 8.79 -45.96
C VAL A 115 -28.77 10.20 -46.02
N LYS A 116 -28.52 11.04 -45.02
CA LYS A 116 -28.22 12.48 -45.25
C LYS A 116 -27.17 13.00 -44.26
N ASP A 117 -26.17 13.61 -44.87
CA ASP A 117 -25.06 14.33 -44.26
C ASP A 117 -25.46 15.37 -43.21
N LYS A 118 -24.58 15.54 -42.23
CA LYS A 118 -23.99 16.85 -41.91
C LYS A 118 -22.75 16.67 -41.04
N GLU A 119 -21.61 17.02 -41.63
CA GLU A 119 -20.37 17.32 -40.94
C GLU A 119 -20.63 18.28 -39.77
N THR A 120 -20.14 17.91 -38.59
CA THR A 120 -19.84 18.87 -37.54
C THR A 120 -18.71 18.32 -36.68
N LYS A 121 -17.61 19.06 -36.64
CA LYS A 121 -16.43 18.84 -35.81
C LYS A 121 -16.83 18.40 -34.39
N LYS A 122 -16.61 17.14 -34.01
CA LYS A 122 -16.78 16.68 -32.63
C LYS A 122 -15.54 17.04 -31.82
N LYS A 123 -15.68 18.05 -30.97
CA LYS A 123 -14.85 18.29 -29.78
C LYS A 123 -14.58 16.98 -29.04
N GLN A 124 -13.38 16.82 -28.49
CA GLN A 124 -13.02 15.76 -27.56
C GLN A 124 -14.18 15.51 -26.58
N LYS A 125 -14.73 14.30 -26.57
CA LYS A 125 -15.74 13.91 -25.59
C LYS A 125 -15.06 13.95 -24.21
N GLY A 126 -15.42 14.94 -23.40
CA GLY A 126 -15.11 14.95 -21.97
C GLY A 126 -15.64 13.69 -21.28
N TYR A 127 -15.13 13.43 -20.08
CA TYR A 127 -15.52 12.31 -19.21
C TYR A 127 -17.03 12.05 -19.24
N GLN A 128 -17.46 10.93 -19.83
CA GLN A 128 -18.85 10.49 -19.77
C GLN A 128 -19.10 9.89 -18.38
N LYS A 129 -20.02 10.49 -17.64
CA LYS A 129 -20.46 10.00 -16.34
C LYS A 129 -21.12 8.62 -16.54
N ARG A 130 -20.60 7.59 -15.86
CA ARG A 130 -21.11 6.21 -15.90
C ARG A 130 -22.60 6.16 -15.56
N THR A 131 -23.35 5.27 -16.21
CA THR A 131 -24.77 5.07 -15.90
C THR A 131 -24.95 4.26 -14.61
N THR A 132 -26.14 4.34 -14.01
CA THR A 132 -26.47 3.55 -12.80
C THR A 132 -26.40 2.04 -13.08
N GLU A 133 -26.80 1.63 -14.27
CA GLU A 133 -26.80 0.24 -14.73
C GLU A 133 -25.37 -0.29 -14.92
N ASP A 134 -24.46 0.52 -15.50
CA ASP A 134 -23.04 0.15 -15.60
C ASP A 134 -22.42 -0.10 -14.22
N ILE A 135 -22.76 0.77 -13.25
CA ILE A 135 -22.27 0.63 -11.86
C ILE A 135 -22.82 -0.64 -11.21
N LYS A 136 -24.11 -0.96 -11.40
CA LYS A 136 -24.71 -2.19 -10.86
C LYS A 136 -24.05 -3.45 -11.44
N GLN A 137 -23.78 -3.47 -12.74
CA GLN A 137 -23.10 -4.59 -13.40
C GLN A 137 -21.65 -4.75 -12.90
N GLU A 138 -20.92 -3.64 -12.76
CA GLU A 138 -19.55 -3.64 -12.26
C GLU A 138 -19.48 -4.10 -10.79
N VAL A 139 -20.43 -3.67 -9.94
CA VAL A 139 -20.55 -4.15 -8.56
C VAL A 139 -20.81 -5.66 -8.54
N LYS A 140 -21.70 -6.17 -9.41
CA LYS A 140 -21.97 -7.62 -9.50
C LYS A 140 -20.72 -8.39 -9.91
N LEU A 141 -20.00 -7.91 -10.93
CA LEU A 141 -18.75 -8.52 -11.40
C LEU A 141 -17.68 -8.56 -10.30
N LEU A 142 -17.42 -7.44 -9.62
CA LEU A 142 -16.45 -7.38 -8.51
C LEU A 142 -16.90 -8.24 -7.32
N SER A 143 -18.22 -8.39 -7.09
CA SER A 143 -18.74 -9.30 -6.08
C SER A 143 -18.40 -10.75 -6.43
N GLN A 144 -18.60 -11.14 -7.69
CA GLN A 144 -18.27 -12.48 -8.16
C GLN A 144 -16.76 -12.74 -8.11
N GLN A 145 -15.94 -11.78 -8.57
CA GLN A 145 -14.48 -11.90 -8.49
C GLN A 145 -13.98 -12.10 -7.06
N ALA A 146 -14.58 -11.44 -6.07
CA ALA A 146 -14.22 -11.67 -4.68
C ALA A 146 -14.59 -13.09 -4.21
N LEU A 147 -15.75 -13.63 -4.63
CA LEU A 147 -16.14 -15.01 -4.33
C LEU A 147 -15.22 -16.03 -5.00
N ASP A 148 -14.87 -15.81 -6.27
CA ASP A 148 -13.97 -16.68 -7.02
C ASP A 148 -12.56 -16.66 -6.41
N ALA A 149 -12.10 -15.50 -5.94
CA ALA A 149 -10.86 -15.37 -5.20
C ALA A 149 -10.90 -16.17 -3.89
N VAL A 150 -12.00 -16.13 -3.13
CA VAL A 150 -12.14 -16.96 -1.92
C VAL A 150 -12.07 -18.45 -2.27
N LYS A 151 -12.73 -18.90 -3.34
CA LYS A 151 -12.65 -20.31 -3.78
C LYS A 151 -11.22 -20.73 -4.10
N LYS A 152 -10.52 -19.91 -4.89
CA LYS A 152 -9.12 -20.17 -5.26
C LYS A 152 -8.22 -20.19 -4.03
N HIS A 153 -8.28 -19.14 -3.21
CA HIS A 153 -7.35 -18.92 -2.11
C HIS A 153 -7.67 -19.71 -0.83
N THR A 154 -8.76 -20.48 -0.83
CA THR A 154 -9.07 -21.37 0.30
C THR A 154 -9.06 -22.83 -0.11
N HIS A 155 -8.53 -23.17 -1.28
CA HIS A 155 -8.56 -24.53 -1.80
C HIS A 155 -7.54 -25.43 -1.09
N SER A 156 -6.28 -25.02 -1.02
CA SER A 156 -5.18 -25.78 -0.40
C SER A 156 -4.59 -25.04 0.82
N PRO A 157 -3.83 -25.73 1.68
CA PRO A 157 -3.10 -25.09 2.77
C PRO A 157 -2.13 -23.99 2.30
N GLU A 158 -1.48 -24.22 1.16
CA GLU A 158 -0.57 -23.28 0.52
C GLU A 158 -1.32 -22.04 0.04
N ASP A 159 -2.47 -22.22 -0.62
CA ASP A 159 -3.31 -21.13 -1.08
C ASP A 159 -3.81 -20.24 0.08
N VAL A 160 -4.21 -20.88 1.19
CA VAL A 160 -4.61 -20.16 2.40
C VAL A 160 -3.42 -19.44 2.99
N LYS A 161 -2.26 -20.08 3.09
CA LYS A 161 -1.04 -19.44 3.60
C LYS A 161 -0.67 -18.21 2.78
N GLU A 162 -0.73 -18.28 1.45
CA GLU A 162 -0.48 -17.12 0.58
C GLU A 162 -1.52 -16.01 0.78
N LEU A 163 -2.79 -16.36 0.97
CA LEU A 163 -3.81 -15.38 1.31
C LEU A 163 -3.54 -14.75 2.68
N LEU A 164 -3.19 -15.51 3.71
CA LEU A 164 -2.86 -14.97 5.03
C LEU A 164 -1.60 -14.10 4.99
N ASN A 165 -0.59 -14.48 4.21
CA ASN A 165 0.58 -13.64 3.90
C ASN A 165 0.15 -12.31 3.31
N PHE A 166 -0.76 -12.33 2.34
CA PHE A 166 -1.30 -11.11 1.76
C PHE A 166 -2.10 -10.28 2.77
N MET A 167 -2.97 -10.92 3.56
CA MET A 167 -3.78 -10.24 4.59
C MET A 167 -2.91 -9.53 5.63
N SER A 168 -1.77 -10.13 6.01
CA SER A 168 -0.82 -9.50 6.93
C SER A 168 -0.21 -8.22 6.37
N ARG A 169 -0.14 -8.05 5.04
CA ARG A 169 0.33 -6.80 4.43
C ARG A 169 -0.72 -5.70 4.46
N PHE A 170 -2.01 -6.02 4.38
CA PHE A 170 -3.09 -5.02 4.20
C PHE A 170 -4.07 -4.91 5.40
N PRO A 171 -3.60 -4.69 6.63
CA PRO A 171 -4.47 -4.66 7.81
C PRO A 171 -5.45 -3.46 7.83
N GLU A 172 -5.26 -2.48 6.95
CA GLU A 172 -6.14 -1.31 6.81
C GLU A 172 -7.30 -1.53 5.82
N ARG A 173 -7.41 -2.72 5.23
CA ARG A 173 -8.43 -3.05 4.22
C ARG A 173 -9.37 -4.13 4.74
N SER A 174 -10.63 -4.07 4.31
CA SER A 174 -11.57 -5.16 4.57
C SER A 174 -11.14 -6.43 3.81
N PHE A 175 -11.47 -7.60 4.34
CA PHE A 175 -11.20 -8.89 3.69
C PHE A 175 -11.58 -8.90 2.20
N ARG A 176 -12.78 -8.40 1.89
CA ARG A 176 -13.26 -8.28 0.51
C ARG A 176 -12.37 -7.43 -0.38
N ASN A 177 -11.83 -6.33 0.14
CA ASN A 177 -10.89 -5.50 -0.61
C ASN A 177 -9.49 -6.11 -0.65
N GLN A 178 -9.07 -6.86 0.37
CA GLN A 178 -7.81 -7.61 0.37
C GLN A 178 -7.82 -8.61 -0.80
N VAL A 179 -8.80 -9.52 -0.86
CA VAL A 179 -8.89 -10.52 -1.94
C VAL A 179 -9.05 -9.89 -3.33
N LEU A 180 -9.73 -8.74 -3.43
CA LEU A 180 -9.86 -8.02 -4.70
C LEU A 180 -8.54 -7.41 -5.16
N ILE A 181 -7.73 -6.86 -4.25
CA ILE A 181 -6.43 -6.32 -4.61
C ILE A 181 -5.54 -7.47 -5.06
N GLU A 182 -5.45 -8.56 -4.29
CA GLU A 182 -4.63 -9.72 -4.65
C GLU A 182 -5.05 -10.33 -6.01
N ALA A 183 -6.35 -10.43 -6.28
CA ALA A 183 -6.84 -10.95 -7.56
C ALA A 183 -6.52 -10.04 -8.76
N GLN A 184 -6.39 -8.73 -8.55
CA GLN A 184 -6.10 -7.75 -9.62
C GLN A 184 -4.60 -7.46 -9.77
N PHE A 185 -3.85 -7.55 -8.69
CA PHE A 185 -2.41 -7.30 -8.62
C PHE A 185 -1.78 -8.23 -7.57
N PRO A 186 -1.46 -9.47 -7.95
CA PRO A 186 -0.88 -10.45 -7.05
C PRO A 186 0.44 -9.96 -6.46
N GLY A 187 0.62 -10.15 -5.16
CA GLY A 187 1.84 -9.71 -4.47
C GLY A 187 1.90 -8.22 -4.22
N ALA A 188 0.75 -7.52 -4.25
CA ALA A 188 0.69 -6.11 -3.83
C ALA A 188 1.34 -5.94 -2.45
N SER A 189 2.07 -4.83 -2.30
CA SER A 189 2.76 -4.48 -1.08
C SER A 189 1.94 -3.48 -0.29
N ALA A 190 1.61 -2.31 -0.82
CA ALA A 190 0.85 -1.25 -0.14
C ALA A 190 0.02 -0.47 -1.13
N CYS A 191 -1.24 -0.18 -0.82
CA CYS A 191 -2.13 0.46 -1.78
C CYS A 191 -2.68 1.79 -1.27
N LEU A 192 -2.60 2.83 -2.11
CA LEU A 192 -3.19 4.14 -1.84
C LEU A 192 -4.14 4.57 -2.96
N GLY A 193 -5.20 5.28 -2.58
CA GLY A 193 -6.10 5.92 -3.53
C GLY A 193 -5.43 7.10 -4.23
N ARG A 194 -5.85 7.42 -5.46
CA ARG A 194 -5.29 8.54 -6.23
C ARG A 194 -5.26 9.87 -5.47
N ALA A 195 -6.30 10.15 -4.68
CA ALA A 195 -6.38 11.37 -3.91
C ALA A 195 -5.32 11.44 -2.80
N ALA A 196 -5.03 10.31 -2.14
CA ALA A 196 -4.00 10.21 -1.12
C ALA A 196 -2.61 10.37 -1.75
N LEU A 197 -2.32 9.66 -2.85
CA LEU A 197 -1.06 9.81 -3.58
C LEU A 197 -0.82 11.25 -4.02
N LYS A 198 -1.83 11.91 -4.60
CA LYS A 198 -1.74 13.31 -5.01
C LYS A 198 -1.47 14.26 -3.85
N LYS A 199 -2.05 14.01 -2.68
CA LYS A 199 -1.84 14.84 -1.47
C LYS A 199 -0.39 14.78 -1.01
N GLU A 200 0.23 13.60 -1.10
CA GLU A 200 1.64 13.38 -0.76
C GLU A 200 2.60 13.73 -1.91
N GLY A 201 2.11 14.30 -3.02
CA GLY A 201 2.94 14.64 -4.18
C GLY A 201 3.50 13.43 -4.95
N ILE A 202 2.90 12.25 -4.75
CA ILE A 202 3.34 11.00 -5.38
C ILE A 202 2.59 10.81 -6.70
N TYR A 203 3.34 10.60 -7.78
CA TYR A 203 2.81 10.34 -9.11
C TYR A 203 2.84 8.85 -9.44
N ILE A 204 1.78 8.40 -10.12
CA ILE A 204 1.64 7.04 -10.65
C ILE A 204 2.46 6.95 -11.94
N LYS A 205 3.20 5.85 -12.13
CA LYS A 205 3.99 5.62 -13.36
C LYS A 205 3.06 5.56 -14.58
N GLN A 206 3.59 5.96 -15.73
CA GLN A 206 2.81 5.96 -16.97
C GLN A 206 2.40 4.53 -17.34
N GLY A 207 1.14 4.35 -17.74
CA GLY A 207 0.58 3.04 -18.13
C GLY A 207 -0.09 2.24 -17.01
N GLU A 208 0.24 2.53 -15.75
CA GLU A 208 -0.22 1.74 -14.60
C GLU A 208 -1.74 1.75 -14.39
N GLN A 209 -2.29 0.57 -14.12
CA GLN A 209 -3.71 0.36 -13.88
C GLN A 209 -3.99 0.21 -12.39
N GLY A 210 -4.98 0.96 -11.90
CA GLY A 210 -5.36 0.90 -10.48
C GLY A 210 -6.35 -0.23 -10.19
N ASN A 211 -6.10 -0.90 -9.07
CA ASN A 211 -6.93 -1.96 -8.48
C ASN A 211 -8.25 -1.39 -7.99
N LYS A 212 -9.36 -2.00 -8.41
CA LYS A 212 -10.70 -1.59 -8.02
C LYS A 212 -11.04 -2.12 -6.64
N ILE A 213 -11.50 -1.24 -5.76
CA ILE A 213 -11.94 -1.58 -4.40
C ILE A 213 -13.30 -0.98 -4.09
N PHE A 214 -13.99 -1.55 -3.11
CA PHE A 214 -15.21 -0.98 -2.55
C PHE A 214 -14.88 0.02 -1.43
N VAL A 215 -15.35 1.25 -1.59
CA VAL A 215 -15.20 2.31 -0.59
C VAL A 215 -16.57 2.69 -0.04
N ARG A 216 -16.72 2.63 1.28
CA ARG A 216 -17.92 3.12 1.97
C ARG A 216 -17.87 4.65 2.00
N LYS A 217 -18.88 5.30 1.42
CA LYS A 217 -19.14 6.74 1.53
C LYS A 217 -20.46 6.99 2.24
N THR A 218 -20.58 8.16 2.83
CA THR A 218 -21.86 8.62 3.39
C THR A 218 -22.48 9.59 2.40
N VAL A 219 -23.69 9.27 1.93
CA VAL A 219 -24.47 10.16 1.06
C VAL A 219 -25.63 10.76 1.87
N LYS A 220 -25.87 12.05 1.71
CA LYS A 220 -27.04 12.74 2.23
C LYS A 220 -28.19 12.61 1.23
N GLY A 221 -29.40 12.43 1.74
CA GLY A 221 -30.60 12.33 0.90
C GLY A 221 -31.85 12.23 1.74
N PHE A 222 -32.98 12.02 1.08
CA PHE A 222 -34.29 11.94 1.71
C PHE A 222 -35.15 10.87 1.04
N TYR A 223 -36.19 10.42 1.73
CA TYR A 223 -37.17 9.51 1.15
C TYR A 223 -38.33 10.29 0.54
N ASP A 224 -38.65 9.97 -0.70
CA ASP A 224 -39.79 10.51 -1.42
C ASP A 224 -40.75 9.38 -1.81
N LYS A 225 -42.05 9.60 -1.59
CA LYS A 225 -43.10 8.64 -1.93
C LYS A 225 -43.21 8.55 -3.46
N GLY A 226 -42.61 7.51 -4.04
CA GLY A 226 -42.62 7.23 -5.48
C GLY A 226 -41.22 7.11 -6.10
N ARG A 227 -40.24 7.87 -5.59
CA ARG A 227 -38.83 7.79 -6.04
C ARG A 227 -37.92 6.98 -5.13
N GLY A 228 -38.37 6.66 -3.91
CA GLY A 228 -37.53 5.99 -2.92
C GLY A 228 -36.50 6.95 -2.32
N PHE A 229 -35.27 6.48 -2.10
CA PHE A 229 -34.20 7.33 -1.56
C PHE A 229 -33.60 8.21 -2.66
N VAL A 230 -33.77 9.52 -2.54
CA VAL A 230 -33.24 10.53 -3.47
C VAL A 230 -32.02 11.19 -2.83
N ARG A 231 -30.89 11.23 -3.54
CA ARG A 231 -29.69 11.93 -3.05
C ARG A 231 -29.94 13.43 -3.02
N GLU A 232 -29.36 14.12 -2.05
CA GLU A 232 -29.43 15.59 -1.94
C GLU A 232 -28.93 16.27 -3.23
N THR A 233 -27.93 15.70 -3.89
CA THR A 233 -27.40 16.17 -5.18
C THR A 233 -28.37 16.00 -6.36
N GLU A 234 -29.37 15.14 -6.22
CA GLU A 234 -30.39 14.80 -7.22
C GLU A 234 -31.76 15.44 -6.85
N ALA A 235 -31.81 16.25 -5.79
CA ALA A 235 -32.99 16.96 -5.34
C ALA A 235 -33.48 17.98 -6.39
N THR A 236 -34.77 17.95 -6.70
CA THR A 236 -35.42 18.97 -7.54
C THR A 236 -35.48 20.33 -6.82
N PRO A 237 -35.71 21.44 -7.54
CA PRO A 237 -35.93 22.74 -6.91
C PRO A 237 -37.05 22.72 -5.85
N GLU A 238 -38.12 21.96 -6.08
CA GLU A 238 -39.22 21.75 -5.15
C GLU A 238 -38.79 20.96 -3.92
N ASP A 239 -37.99 19.90 -4.11
CA ASP A 239 -37.43 19.12 -3.00
C ASP A 239 -36.55 20.01 -2.10
N LYS A 240 -35.72 20.88 -2.69
CA LYS A 240 -34.86 21.80 -1.93
C LYS A 240 -35.67 22.77 -1.07
N LYS A 241 -36.74 23.36 -1.61
CA LYS A 241 -37.65 24.22 -0.84
C LYS A 241 -38.33 23.47 0.32
N ARG A 242 -38.69 22.21 0.10
CA ARG A 242 -39.29 21.35 1.15
C ARG A 242 -38.28 20.93 2.21
N ILE A 243 -37.02 20.74 1.85
CA ILE A 243 -35.91 20.53 2.78
C ILE A 243 -35.66 21.79 3.61
N GLU A 244 -35.57 22.96 2.97
CA GLU A 244 -35.32 24.24 3.64
C GLU A 244 -36.45 24.65 4.58
N SER A 245 -37.71 24.34 4.24
CA SER A 245 -38.87 24.57 5.10
C SER A 245 -39.07 23.50 6.19
N GLY A 246 -38.18 22.50 6.28
CA GLY A 246 -38.24 21.45 7.30
C GLY A 246 -39.33 20.40 7.06
N GLN A 247 -39.99 20.40 5.90
CA GLN A 247 -41.02 19.42 5.54
C GLN A 247 -40.46 18.06 5.12
N ILE A 248 -39.18 18.01 4.74
CA ILE A 248 -38.45 16.78 4.41
C ILE A 248 -37.18 16.71 5.24
N GLU A 249 -37.01 15.64 6.00
CA GLU A 249 -35.78 15.39 6.74
C GLU A 249 -34.69 14.77 5.84
N VAL A 250 -33.49 15.36 5.90
CA VAL A 250 -32.30 14.83 5.22
C VAL A 250 -31.58 13.86 6.13
N ILE A 251 -31.50 12.60 5.70
CA ILE A 251 -30.80 11.54 6.40
C ILE A 251 -29.45 11.23 5.75
N LYS A 252 -28.53 10.68 6.55
CA LYS A 252 -27.23 10.18 6.08
C LYS A 252 -27.32 8.67 5.89
N LYS A 253 -27.07 8.18 4.68
CA LYS A 253 -27.05 6.75 4.37
C LYS A 253 -25.66 6.32 3.88
N PRO A 254 -25.13 5.18 4.35
CA PRO A 254 -23.92 4.63 3.76
C PRO A 254 -24.20 4.10 2.35
N TYR A 255 -23.25 4.31 1.45
CA TYR A 255 -23.27 3.87 0.07
C TYR A 255 -21.88 3.37 -0.31
N TYR A 256 -21.80 2.25 -1.02
CA TYR A 256 -20.53 1.73 -1.51
C TYR A 256 -20.30 2.20 -2.94
N THR A 257 -19.11 2.73 -3.19
CA THR A 257 -18.65 3.15 -4.52
C THR A 257 -17.37 2.41 -4.85
N ILE A 258 -17.09 2.29 -6.16
CA ILE A 258 -15.87 1.68 -6.64
C ILE A 258 -14.83 2.79 -6.81
N GLU A 259 -13.67 2.62 -6.18
CA GLU A 259 -12.51 3.49 -6.39
C GLU A 259 -11.30 2.69 -6.84
N LYS A 260 -10.31 3.38 -7.40
CA LYS A 260 -9.04 2.80 -7.79
C LYS A 260 -7.97 3.12 -6.75
N VAL A 261 -7.30 2.09 -6.27
CA VAL A 261 -6.06 2.18 -5.50
C VAL A 261 -4.89 1.67 -6.33
N PHE A 262 -3.70 2.16 -6.06
CA PHE A 262 -2.48 1.82 -6.76
C PHE A 262 -1.51 1.26 -5.76
N ASP A 263 -0.87 0.15 -6.11
CA ASP A 263 0.25 -0.34 -5.33
C ASP A 263 1.41 0.68 -5.38
N ILE A 264 2.15 0.82 -4.30
CA ILE A 264 3.28 1.74 -4.21
C ILE A 264 4.34 1.47 -5.29
N THR A 265 4.52 0.22 -5.72
CA THR A 265 5.44 -0.14 -6.80
C THR A 265 5.00 0.42 -8.16
N GLN A 266 3.71 0.73 -8.32
CA GLN A 266 3.12 1.39 -9.49
C GLN A 266 3.32 2.92 -9.45
N THR A 267 4.02 3.44 -8.44
CA THR A 267 4.31 4.86 -8.29
C THR A 267 5.80 5.14 -8.43
N GLN A 268 6.18 6.41 -8.51
CA GLN A 268 7.57 6.83 -8.50
C GLN A 268 8.21 6.82 -7.10
N LEU A 269 7.48 6.41 -6.06
CA LEU A 269 7.97 6.38 -4.69
C LEU A 269 9.10 5.34 -4.57
N LYS A 270 10.19 5.70 -3.88
CA LYS A 270 11.30 4.78 -3.63
C LYS A 270 11.12 4.08 -2.27
N PRO A 271 11.67 2.86 -2.08
CA PRO A 271 11.54 2.11 -0.84
C PRO A 271 11.91 2.87 0.43
N GLU A 272 12.92 3.74 0.35
CA GLU A 272 13.43 4.50 1.50
C GLU A 272 12.41 5.52 2.04
N ASP A 273 11.45 5.94 1.20
CA ASP A 273 10.39 6.88 1.57
C ASP A 273 9.09 6.17 2.01
N TYR A 274 9.00 4.85 1.89
CA TYR A 274 7.80 4.10 2.29
C TYR A 274 7.42 4.33 3.76
N PRO A 275 8.35 4.32 4.74
CA PRO A 275 8.00 4.54 6.14
C PRO A 275 7.36 5.90 6.43
N LYS A 276 7.68 6.94 5.65
CA LYS A 276 7.06 8.29 5.81
C LYS A 276 5.58 8.28 5.41
N ILE A 277 5.24 7.47 4.41
CA ILE A 277 3.88 7.39 3.86
C ILE A 277 3.01 6.41 4.65
N PHE A 278 3.62 5.38 5.24
CA PHE A 278 2.92 4.40 6.08
C PHE A 278 3.59 4.31 7.47
N PRO A 279 3.45 5.33 8.33
CA PRO A 279 4.15 5.40 9.62
C PRO A 279 3.74 4.31 10.61
N ASN A 280 2.55 3.71 10.43
CA ASN A 280 2.04 2.61 11.26
C ASN A 280 2.30 1.24 10.63
N ARG A 281 2.97 1.19 9.49
CA ARG A 281 3.30 -0.05 8.82
C ARG A 281 4.78 -0.33 9.02
N VAL A 282 5.06 -1.48 9.60
CA VAL A 282 6.44 -1.89 9.77
C VAL A 282 6.87 -2.64 8.52
N PHE A 283 7.64 -1.97 7.66
CA PHE A 283 8.23 -2.63 6.50
C PHE A 283 9.37 -3.58 6.93
N ASP A 284 10.10 -3.21 7.99
CA ASP A 284 11.26 -3.95 8.51
C ASP A 284 11.19 -4.08 10.05
N PHE A 285 10.20 -4.81 10.58
CA PHE A 285 10.14 -5.06 12.03
C PHE A 285 11.25 -6.04 12.44
N GLN A 286 12.17 -5.57 13.28
CA GLN A 286 13.22 -6.42 13.84
C GLN A 286 12.74 -7.02 15.16
N LEU A 287 12.66 -8.35 15.24
CA LEU A 287 12.26 -9.08 16.45
C LEU A 287 13.46 -9.32 17.39
N ASP A 288 14.27 -8.29 17.59
CA ASP A 288 15.33 -8.29 18.60
C ASP A 288 14.73 -8.06 20.00
N LYS A 289 15.57 -7.85 21.03
CA LYS A 289 15.08 -7.62 22.40
C LYS A 289 14.17 -6.38 22.50
N LYS A 290 14.44 -5.34 21.72
CA LYS A 290 13.64 -4.12 21.70
C LYS A 290 12.31 -4.38 21.02
N GLY A 291 12.30 -4.96 19.82
CA GLY A 291 11.08 -5.31 19.10
C GLY A 291 10.20 -6.27 19.89
N GLN A 292 10.78 -7.24 20.61
CA GLN A 292 10.01 -8.11 21.50
C GLN A 292 9.32 -7.32 22.62
N SER A 293 9.99 -6.34 23.21
CA SER A 293 9.43 -5.49 24.28
C SER A 293 8.33 -4.56 23.75
N GLU A 294 8.55 -3.96 22.57
CA GLU A 294 7.56 -3.13 21.86
C GLU A 294 6.30 -3.95 21.51
N LEU A 295 6.48 -5.15 20.95
CA LEU A 295 5.37 -6.04 20.61
C LEU A 295 4.64 -6.53 21.86
N GLN A 296 5.35 -6.85 22.94
CA GLN A 296 4.74 -7.22 24.21
C GLN A 296 3.87 -6.08 24.78
N ALA A 297 4.35 -4.84 24.74
CA ALA A 297 3.57 -3.67 25.14
C ALA A 297 2.30 -3.52 24.28
N GLY A 298 2.42 -3.71 22.96
CA GLY A 298 1.27 -3.69 22.06
C GLY A 298 0.24 -4.79 22.32
N ILE A 299 0.70 -6.03 22.58
CA ILE A 299 -0.17 -7.15 22.98
C ILE A 299 -0.90 -6.84 24.29
N GLN A 300 -0.19 -6.25 25.26
CA GLN A 300 -0.81 -5.82 26.51
C GLN A 300 -1.87 -4.73 26.29
N ALA A 301 -1.64 -3.80 25.35
CA ALA A 301 -2.64 -2.79 24.99
C ALA A 301 -3.90 -3.42 24.36
N VAL A 302 -3.75 -4.49 23.57
CA VAL A 302 -4.89 -5.28 23.07
C VAL A 302 -5.65 -5.93 24.23
N ALA A 303 -4.95 -6.60 25.15
CA ALA A 303 -5.54 -7.22 26.32
C ALA A 303 -6.35 -6.21 27.16
N ASN A 304 -5.76 -5.04 27.41
CA ASN A 304 -6.42 -3.94 28.12
C ASN A 304 -7.66 -3.42 27.38
N THR A 305 -7.63 -3.35 26.05
CA THR A 305 -8.76 -2.90 25.22
C THR A 305 -9.92 -3.90 25.28
N ILE A 306 -9.62 -5.19 25.33
CA ILE A 306 -10.61 -6.27 25.49
C ILE A 306 -11.11 -6.35 26.95
N GLY A 307 -10.32 -5.86 27.90
CA GLY A 307 -10.62 -5.92 29.34
C GLY A 307 -10.20 -7.25 29.98
N ILE A 308 -9.17 -7.90 29.45
CA ILE A 308 -8.66 -9.19 29.92
C ILE A 308 -7.21 -9.04 30.40
N GLN A 309 -6.89 -9.75 31.47
CA GLN A 309 -5.54 -9.80 32.01
C GLN A 309 -4.77 -11.00 31.44
N ILE A 310 -3.49 -10.76 31.12
CA ILE A 310 -2.54 -11.83 30.78
C ILE A 310 -1.70 -12.08 32.03
N ARG A 311 -1.70 -13.32 32.51
CA ARG A 311 -0.97 -13.74 33.71
C ARG A 311 -0.22 -15.03 33.43
N ASP A 312 0.88 -15.23 34.13
CA ASP A 312 1.52 -16.54 34.13
C ASP A 312 0.76 -17.53 35.01
N MET A 313 0.93 -18.84 34.76
CA MET A 313 0.25 -19.91 35.50
C MET A 313 0.51 -19.91 37.02
N THR A 314 1.54 -19.20 37.48
CA THR A 314 1.85 -19.01 38.91
C THR A 314 1.07 -17.86 39.56
N GLU A 315 0.49 -16.97 38.74
CA GLU A 315 -0.20 -15.75 39.17
C GLU A 315 -1.69 -15.75 38.85
N SER A 316 -2.17 -16.73 38.06
CA SER A 316 -3.60 -16.82 37.73
C SER A 316 -4.45 -17.10 38.96
N GLU A 317 -5.43 -16.24 39.19
CA GLU A 317 -6.42 -16.40 40.26
C GLU A 317 -7.59 -17.28 39.79
N VAL A 318 -7.81 -17.36 38.48
CA VAL A 318 -8.91 -18.12 37.85
C VAL A 318 -8.53 -19.58 37.57
N TYR A 319 -7.28 -19.85 37.20
CA TYR A 319 -6.78 -21.19 36.88
C TYR A 319 -5.42 -21.47 37.54
N PRO A 320 -5.38 -21.73 38.87
CA PRO A 320 -4.14 -21.97 39.61
C PRO A 320 -3.63 -23.41 39.44
N ARG A 321 -3.51 -23.88 38.20
CA ARG A 321 -3.02 -25.22 37.86
C ARG A 321 -1.94 -25.15 36.77
N GLU A 322 -1.03 -26.10 36.81
CA GLU A 322 0.01 -26.31 35.80
C GLU A 322 -0.64 -26.56 34.42
N LEU A 323 -0.14 -25.88 33.38
CA LEU A 323 -0.62 -26.04 31.99
C LEU A 323 0.01 -27.25 31.26
N GLY A 324 0.97 -27.93 31.89
CA GLY A 324 1.69 -29.04 31.28
C GLY A 324 2.41 -28.62 30.00
N GLN A 325 2.01 -29.22 28.86
CA GLN A 325 2.56 -28.91 27.53
C GLN A 325 1.81 -27.78 26.81
N ALA A 326 0.63 -27.35 27.30
CA ALA A 326 -0.09 -26.23 26.72
C ALA A 326 0.73 -24.95 26.93
N ARG A 327 0.85 -24.13 25.88
CA ARG A 327 1.65 -22.88 25.93
C ARG A 327 0.87 -21.74 26.57
N GLY A 328 -0.44 -21.80 26.52
CA GLY A 328 -1.34 -20.85 27.15
C GLY A 328 -2.77 -21.37 27.12
N ALA A 329 -3.67 -20.65 27.76
CA ALA A 329 -5.10 -20.89 27.70
C ALA A 329 -5.87 -19.62 28.03
N TYR A 330 -6.86 -19.28 27.21
CA TYR A 330 -7.95 -18.40 27.61
C TYR A 330 -8.89 -19.15 28.57
N VAL A 331 -9.11 -18.59 29.75
CA VAL A 331 -9.97 -19.15 30.78
C VAL A 331 -11.11 -18.20 31.12
N HIS A 332 -12.31 -18.75 31.23
CA HIS A 332 -13.52 -18.04 31.63
C HIS A 332 -14.14 -18.77 32.83
N ASN A 333 -14.34 -18.05 33.93
CA ASN A 333 -15.04 -18.57 35.09
C ASN A 333 -16.54 -18.27 34.96
N GLU A 334 -17.34 -19.30 34.68
CA GLU A 334 -18.79 -19.14 34.49
C GLU A 334 -19.53 -18.62 35.75
N PHE A 335 -18.96 -18.81 36.95
CA PHE A 335 -19.58 -18.41 38.21
C PHE A 335 -19.29 -16.95 38.58
N THR A 336 -18.06 -16.50 38.39
CA THR A 336 -17.65 -15.12 38.72
C THR A 336 -17.70 -14.18 37.51
N GLY A 337 -17.77 -14.74 36.30
CA GLY A 337 -17.64 -14.01 35.04
C GLY A 337 -16.22 -13.50 34.77
N GLN A 338 -15.24 -13.86 35.61
CA GLN A 338 -13.85 -13.43 35.44
C GLN A 338 -13.18 -14.15 34.27
N GLU A 339 -12.30 -13.43 33.60
CA GLU A 339 -11.63 -13.87 32.38
C GLU A 339 -10.15 -13.54 32.43
N GLU A 340 -9.32 -14.51 32.10
CA GLU A 340 -7.88 -14.37 32.09
C GLU A 340 -7.29 -15.13 30.90
N ILE A 341 -6.12 -14.69 30.46
CA ILE A 341 -5.22 -15.47 29.63
C ILE A 341 -4.11 -15.96 30.53
N VAL A 342 -3.97 -17.27 30.62
CA VAL A 342 -2.97 -17.93 31.46
C VAL A 342 -1.86 -18.43 30.57
N MET A 343 -0.64 -17.98 30.84
CA MET A 343 0.55 -18.28 30.04
C MET A 343 1.43 -19.30 30.75
N ASN A 344 2.06 -20.19 29.96
CA ASN A 344 3.04 -21.12 30.49
C ASN A 344 4.38 -20.42 30.67
N THR A 345 4.94 -20.48 31.89
CA THR A 345 6.22 -19.84 32.24
C THR A 345 7.42 -20.44 31.51
N ARG A 346 7.27 -21.61 30.89
CA ARG A 346 8.32 -22.28 30.10
C ARG A 346 8.39 -21.82 28.64
N ASN A 347 7.49 -20.95 28.19
CA ASN A 347 7.52 -20.43 26.83
C ASN A 347 8.82 -19.63 26.59
N THR A 348 9.41 -19.79 25.40
CA THR A 348 10.37 -18.80 24.92
C THR A 348 9.66 -17.45 24.71
N PRO A 349 10.38 -16.31 24.67
CA PRO A 349 9.75 -15.00 24.45
C PRO A 349 8.86 -14.97 23.19
N THR A 350 9.34 -15.50 22.07
CA THR A 350 8.57 -15.55 20.81
C THR A 350 7.36 -16.49 20.89
N GLN A 351 7.48 -17.60 21.64
CA GLN A 351 6.35 -18.49 21.91
C GLN A 351 5.30 -17.81 22.78
N HIS A 352 5.73 -17.03 23.78
CA HIS A 352 4.85 -16.27 24.64
C HIS A 352 4.05 -15.25 23.81
N LEU A 353 4.73 -14.41 23.01
CA LEU A 353 4.08 -13.41 22.15
C LEU A 353 3.04 -14.04 21.20
N ALA A 354 3.42 -15.07 20.45
CA ALA A 354 2.50 -15.74 19.51
C ALA A 354 1.30 -16.39 20.21
N THR A 355 1.53 -16.99 21.37
CA THR A 355 0.47 -17.65 22.14
C THR A 355 -0.46 -16.62 22.78
N SER A 356 0.06 -15.52 23.32
CA SER A 356 -0.78 -14.43 23.84
C SER A 356 -1.72 -13.88 22.77
N ILE A 357 -1.24 -13.70 21.54
CA ILE A 357 -2.08 -13.26 20.41
C ILE A 357 -3.17 -14.29 20.10
N HIS A 358 -2.83 -15.58 20.09
CA HIS A 358 -3.79 -16.68 19.87
C HIS A 358 -4.89 -16.69 20.93
N GLU A 359 -4.52 -16.66 22.22
CA GLU A 359 -5.50 -16.68 23.31
C GLU A 359 -6.35 -15.40 23.35
N LEU A 360 -5.76 -14.23 23.01
CA LEU A 360 -6.52 -12.99 22.85
C LEU A 360 -7.52 -13.08 21.68
N ALA A 361 -7.17 -13.78 20.60
CA ALA A 361 -8.09 -14.01 19.48
C ALA A 361 -9.28 -14.86 19.93
N HIS A 362 -9.04 -15.93 20.70
CA HIS A 362 -10.12 -16.70 21.32
C HIS A 362 -11.02 -15.84 22.20
N ALA A 363 -10.43 -15.04 23.09
CA ALA A 363 -11.19 -14.19 23.98
C ALA A 363 -12.03 -13.16 23.22
N ARG A 364 -11.48 -12.59 22.13
CA ARG A 364 -12.15 -11.59 21.30
C ARG A 364 -13.29 -12.17 20.45
N MET A 365 -13.16 -13.42 20.00
CA MET A 365 -14.04 -14.03 19.00
C MET A 365 -15.04 -15.03 19.58
N HIS A 366 -14.67 -15.79 20.62
CA HIS A 366 -15.33 -17.05 20.94
C HIS A 366 -16.05 -17.13 22.27
N LYS A 367 -16.03 -16.07 23.09
CA LYS A 367 -16.69 -16.02 24.40
C LYS A 367 -18.13 -16.57 24.41
N PHE A 368 -18.91 -16.23 23.39
CA PHE A 368 -20.31 -16.69 23.23
C PHE A 368 -20.54 -17.34 21.87
N SER A 369 -19.49 -17.93 21.29
CA SER A 369 -19.57 -18.53 19.95
C SER A 369 -20.08 -19.97 20.04
N GLU A 370 -21.08 -20.29 19.20
CA GLU A 370 -21.60 -21.65 19.02
C GLU A 370 -20.80 -22.47 17.98
N LEU A 371 -19.71 -21.91 17.43
CA LEU A 371 -18.84 -22.63 16.51
C LEU A 371 -18.20 -23.84 17.20
N ASP A 372 -17.93 -24.89 16.41
CA ASP A 372 -17.19 -26.06 16.87
C ASP A 372 -15.75 -25.70 17.23
N THR A 373 -15.11 -26.53 18.06
CA THR A 373 -13.75 -26.29 18.55
C THR A 373 -12.73 -26.20 17.42
N GLU A 374 -12.84 -27.01 16.37
CA GLU A 374 -11.87 -27.01 15.27
C GLU A 374 -11.91 -25.69 14.50
N THR A 375 -13.11 -25.18 14.23
CA THR A 375 -13.30 -23.86 13.60
C THR A 375 -12.78 -22.72 14.50
N LYS A 376 -12.98 -22.81 15.82
CA LYS A 376 -12.46 -21.83 16.78
C LYS A 376 -10.93 -21.81 16.80
N GLU A 377 -10.28 -22.97 16.90
CA GLU A 377 -8.82 -23.07 16.86
C GLU A 377 -8.25 -22.56 15.54
N LEU A 378 -8.87 -22.94 14.43
CA LEU A 378 -8.48 -22.44 13.11
C LEU A 378 -8.56 -20.90 13.04
N GLN A 379 -9.66 -20.29 13.48
CA GLN A 379 -9.80 -18.84 13.45
C GLN A 379 -8.71 -18.16 14.29
N ALA A 380 -8.46 -18.66 15.50
CA ALA A 380 -7.45 -18.11 16.38
C ALA A 380 -6.03 -18.28 15.82
N GLU A 381 -5.69 -19.45 15.28
CA GLU A 381 -4.37 -19.70 14.67
C GLU A 381 -4.16 -18.85 13.42
N MET A 382 -5.16 -18.71 12.54
CA MET A 382 -5.04 -17.85 11.35
C MET A 382 -4.89 -16.37 11.74
N THR A 383 -5.65 -15.91 12.72
CA THR A 383 -5.52 -14.54 13.26
C THR A 383 -4.13 -14.33 13.87
N SER A 384 -3.65 -15.27 14.69
CA SER A 384 -2.30 -15.22 15.27
C SER A 384 -1.23 -15.20 14.19
N TYR A 385 -1.35 -16.06 13.17
CA TYR A 385 -0.44 -16.09 12.03
C TYR A 385 -0.36 -14.74 11.30
N ILE A 386 -1.50 -14.12 10.97
CA ILE A 386 -1.51 -12.82 10.27
C ILE A 386 -0.79 -11.76 11.09
N ILE A 387 -1.08 -11.67 12.38
CA ILE A 387 -0.51 -10.65 13.28
C ILE A 387 0.99 -10.91 13.47
N CYS A 388 1.38 -12.15 13.77
CA CYS A 388 2.78 -12.54 13.88
C CYS A 388 3.54 -12.23 12.59
N LYS A 389 3.01 -12.62 11.42
CA LYS A 389 3.65 -12.37 10.13
C LYS A 389 3.80 -10.88 9.85
N HIS A 390 2.81 -10.06 10.23
CA HIS A 390 2.88 -8.59 10.13
C HIS A 390 4.05 -8.01 10.94
N PHE A 391 4.34 -8.57 12.11
CA PHE A 391 5.46 -8.16 12.98
C PHE A 391 6.71 -9.05 12.83
N GLY A 392 6.92 -9.64 11.65
CA GLY A 392 8.17 -10.35 11.33
C GLY A 392 8.35 -11.72 11.97
N MET A 393 7.31 -12.28 12.61
CA MET A 393 7.31 -13.63 13.18
C MET A 393 6.67 -14.62 12.22
N ASP A 394 7.42 -15.62 11.75
CA ASP A 394 6.84 -16.72 10.99
C ASP A 394 6.38 -17.85 11.93
N THR A 395 5.07 -18.00 12.07
CA THR A 395 4.43 -19.07 12.86
C THR A 395 3.77 -20.13 11.97
N SER A 396 4.15 -20.21 10.69
CA SER A 396 3.46 -21.07 9.71
C SER A 396 3.47 -22.56 10.09
N GLU A 397 4.53 -23.06 10.71
CA GLU A 397 4.60 -24.46 11.18
C GLU A 397 3.46 -24.84 12.12
N LYS A 398 2.96 -23.89 12.93
CA LYS A 398 1.82 -24.12 13.82
C LYS A 398 0.47 -23.97 13.12
N ALA A 399 0.35 -22.99 12.22
CA ALA A 399 -0.91 -22.69 11.56
C ALA A 399 -1.27 -23.70 10.47
N ILE A 400 -0.28 -24.24 9.75
CA ILE A 400 -0.48 -25.14 8.60
C ILE A 400 -1.33 -26.38 8.95
N PRO A 401 -1.09 -27.12 10.05
CA PRO A 401 -1.91 -28.29 10.41
C PRO A 401 -3.41 -27.99 10.56
N TYR A 402 -3.76 -26.86 11.18
CA TYR A 402 -5.16 -26.45 11.34
C TYR A 402 -5.76 -26.05 9.99
N ILE A 403 -5.00 -25.33 9.16
CA ILE A 403 -5.40 -24.95 7.81
C ILE A 403 -5.63 -26.21 6.93
N ALA A 404 -4.77 -27.23 7.04
CA ALA A 404 -4.90 -28.46 6.26
C ALA A 404 -6.19 -29.22 6.55
N THR A 405 -6.56 -29.32 7.83
CA THR A 405 -7.81 -29.94 8.25
C THR A 405 -9.02 -29.16 7.71
N TRP A 406 -8.97 -27.82 7.77
CA TRP A 406 -10.05 -26.95 7.31
C TRP A 406 -10.25 -26.92 5.78
N THR A 407 -9.16 -26.99 5.02
CA THR A 407 -9.20 -26.91 3.55
C THR A 407 -9.79 -28.17 2.91
N LYS A 408 -10.08 -29.23 3.68
CA LYS A 408 -10.50 -30.55 3.17
C LYS A 408 -9.52 -31.10 2.13
N ASN A 409 -8.23 -30.72 2.19
CA ASN A 409 -7.19 -31.08 1.23
C ASN A 409 -7.52 -30.78 -0.25
N GLY A 410 -8.07 -29.61 -0.58
CA GLY A 410 -8.24 -29.24 -2.00
C GLY A 410 -9.45 -29.89 -2.67
N GLN A 411 -10.56 -30.07 -1.96
CA GLN A 411 -11.83 -30.39 -2.62
C GLN A 411 -12.41 -29.15 -3.32
N THR A 412 -13.15 -29.37 -4.41
CA THR A 412 -13.85 -28.29 -5.11
C THR A 412 -14.95 -27.72 -4.22
N LEU A 413 -15.02 -26.39 -4.14
CA LEU A 413 -15.98 -25.68 -3.29
C LEU A 413 -17.16 -25.18 -4.12
N ASP A 414 -18.37 -25.42 -3.63
CA ASP A 414 -19.56 -24.76 -4.18
C ASP A 414 -19.70 -23.30 -3.68
N ASP A 415 -20.70 -22.57 -4.16
CA ASP A 415 -20.94 -21.17 -3.77
C ASP A 415 -21.29 -21.01 -2.28
N LYS A 416 -21.96 -22.01 -1.68
CA LYS A 416 -22.36 -21.96 -0.27
C LYS A 416 -21.14 -22.18 0.62
N GLU A 417 -20.32 -23.16 0.31
CA GLU A 417 -19.06 -23.44 1.01
C GLU A 417 -18.09 -22.27 0.88
N ALA A 418 -17.98 -21.66 -0.31
CA ALA A 418 -17.16 -20.46 -0.52
C ALA A 418 -17.66 -19.27 0.30
N THR A 419 -18.98 -19.10 0.42
CA THR A 419 -19.58 -18.05 1.26
C THR A 419 -19.26 -18.28 2.72
N GLU A 420 -19.34 -19.53 3.20
CA GLU A 420 -19.04 -19.87 4.59
C GLU A 420 -17.55 -19.66 4.92
N ARG A 421 -16.65 -20.16 4.07
CA ARG A 421 -15.21 -19.88 4.20
C ARG A 421 -14.92 -18.38 4.14
N GLY A 422 -15.63 -17.65 3.28
CA GLY A 422 -15.54 -16.18 3.21
C GLY A 422 -15.95 -15.48 4.51
N LYS A 423 -16.93 -15.99 5.27
CA LYS A 423 -17.29 -15.45 6.59
C LYS A 423 -16.19 -15.70 7.61
N ILE A 424 -15.69 -16.93 7.68
CA ILE A 424 -14.59 -17.30 8.59
C ILE A 424 -13.37 -16.40 8.35
N MET A 425 -12.94 -16.26 7.10
CA MET A 425 -11.81 -15.41 6.73
C MET A 425 -12.09 -13.92 6.97
N ASN A 426 -13.33 -13.47 6.81
CA ASN A 426 -13.72 -12.10 7.13
C ASN A 426 -13.63 -11.81 8.63
N ASP A 427 -14.01 -12.75 9.50
CA ASP A 427 -13.85 -12.61 10.95
C ASP A 427 -12.37 -12.61 11.38
N VAL A 428 -11.59 -13.52 10.81
CA VAL A 428 -10.13 -13.57 10.99
C VAL A 428 -9.48 -12.24 10.58
N SER A 429 -9.79 -11.74 9.37
CA SER A 429 -9.33 -10.45 8.87
C SER A 429 -9.70 -9.31 9.82
N ARG A 430 -10.96 -9.25 10.25
CA ARG A 430 -11.46 -8.19 11.11
C ARG A 430 -10.71 -8.13 12.44
N VAL A 431 -10.52 -9.28 13.11
CA VAL A 431 -9.84 -9.35 14.42
C VAL A 431 -8.36 -9.07 14.26
N ALA A 432 -7.71 -9.64 13.24
CA ALA A 432 -6.30 -9.36 12.95
C ALA A 432 -6.06 -7.86 12.70
N ASN A 433 -6.93 -7.21 11.92
CA ASN A 433 -6.85 -5.78 11.65
C ASN A 433 -7.01 -4.93 12.93
N GLU A 434 -7.96 -5.29 13.79
CA GLU A 434 -8.20 -4.62 15.09
C GLU A 434 -6.95 -4.70 15.99
N PHE A 435 -6.34 -5.88 16.07
CA PHE A 435 -5.16 -6.11 16.89
C PHE A 435 -3.94 -5.39 16.31
N ILE A 436 -3.68 -5.52 15.00
CA ILE A 436 -2.55 -4.83 14.34
C ILE A 436 -2.66 -3.32 14.53
N GLN A 437 -3.85 -2.73 14.36
CA GLN A 437 -4.02 -1.29 14.56
C GLN A 437 -3.72 -0.85 16.01
N THR A 438 -4.15 -1.65 16.99
CA THR A 438 -3.91 -1.37 18.41
C THR A 438 -2.43 -1.53 18.75
N ILE A 439 -1.80 -2.64 18.32
CA ILE A 439 -0.38 -2.92 18.53
C ILE A 439 0.48 -1.86 17.86
N SER A 440 0.28 -1.57 16.57
CA SER A 440 1.08 -0.57 15.85
C SER A 440 0.97 0.83 16.47
N LYS A 441 -0.22 1.20 16.96
CA LYS A 441 -0.42 2.47 17.67
C LYS A 441 0.39 2.51 18.97
N GLU A 442 0.31 1.45 19.78
CA GLU A 442 1.04 1.37 21.05
C GLU A 442 2.56 1.36 20.83
N ILE A 443 3.05 0.60 19.84
CA ILE A 443 4.47 0.56 19.48
C ILE A 443 4.98 1.96 19.11
N ASN A 444 4.23 2.69 18.29
CA ASN A 444 4.61 4.05 17.90
C ASN A 444 4.65 4.99 19.12
N GLN A 445 3.68 4.89 20.02
CA GLN A 445 3.68 5.64 21.28
C GLN A 445 4.81 5.21 22.22
N TYR A 446 5.16 3.93 22.24
CA TYR A 446 6.29 3.40 23.02
C TYR A 446 7.61 4.00 22.54
N ARG A 447 7.81 4.04 21.22
CA ARG A 447 8.99 4.65 20.58
C ARG A 447 9.10 6.15 20.81
N GLU A 448 7.97 6.87 20.87
CA GLU A 448 7.95 8.30 21.19
C GLU A 448 8.33 8.59 22.66
N ARG A 449 8.11 7.63 23.56
CA ARG A 449 8.39 7.77 25.00
C ARG A 449 9.84 7.47 25.38
N ASP A 450 10.60 6.77 24.53
CA ASP A 450 11.96 6.28 24.86
C ASP A 450 13.02 6.67 23.80
N PRO A 451 13.65 7.87 23.92
CA PRO A 451 14.59 8.38 22.93
C PRO A 451 16.03 7.83 23.02
N GLU A 452 16.37 6.95 23.96
CA GLU A 452 17.77 6.53 24.20
C GLU A 452 18.31 5.46 23.24
N ILE A 453 17.52 4.92 22.31
CA ILE A 453 17.88 3.69 21.57
C ILE A 453 18.39 3.96 20.13
N GLN A 454 18.32 5.20 19.61
CA GLN A 454 18.77 5.49 18.23
C GLN A 454 20.29 5.67 18.06
N GLN A 455 21.06 5.84 19.13
CA GLN A 455 22.52 6.08 19.03
C GLN A 455 23.37 4.81 18.84
N ALA A 456 22.79 3.61 18.95
CA ALA A 456 23.56 2.36 18.98
C ALA A 456 23.81 1.73 17.59
N GLU A 457 23.00 2.00 16.57
CA GLU A 457 23.03 1.25 15.30
C GLU A 457 24.01 1.79 14.25
N VAL A 458 24.64 2.95 14.45
CA VAL A 458 25.55 3.55 13.44
C VAL A 458 27.02 3.13 13.65
N LYS A 459 27.35 2.42 14.72
CA LYS A 459 28.75 2.05 15.05
C LYS A 459 29.02 0.56 14.84
N GLN A 460 29.14 0.12 13.59
CA GLN A 460 30.00 -1.03 13.24
C GLN A 460 30.15 -1.16 11.72
N ASP A 461 31.16 -0.48 11.16
CA ASP A 461 32.19 -1.13 10.32
C ASP A 461 33.17 -0.07 9.79
N HIS A 462 34.43 -0.10 10.27
CA HIS A 462 35.67 -0.20 9.49
C HIS A 462 36.89 0.03 10.39
N LYS A 463 37.91 -0.82 10.19
CA LYS A 463 39.19 -0.84 10.91
C LYS A 463 40.17 0.21 10.35
N ASP A 464 40.81 0.94 11.25
CA ASP A 464 42.04 1.75 11.13
C ASP A 464 43.29 0.87 10.79
N PRO A 465 44.53 1.40 10.45
CA PRO A 465 45.08 2.66 10.98
C PRO A 465 46.15 3.49 10.19
N VAL A 466 46.52 4.63 10.84
CA VAL A 466 47.77 5.45 10.80
C VAL A 466 47.84 6.57 9.72
N GLU A 467 48.14 7.86 9.95
CA GLU A 467 48.87 8.62 11.00
C GLU A 467 48.39 10.08 11.13
N MET A 468 48.68 10.71 12.28
CA MET A 468 48.18 12.00 12.79
C MET A 468 48.90 13.24 12.22
N VAL A 469 48.20 14.36 12.00
CA VAL A 469 48.59 15.73 12.46
C VAL A 469 47.36 16.66 12.57
N GLU A 470 47.25 17.29 13.75
CA GLU A 470 46.55 18.52 14.18
C GLU A 470 45.01 18.66 14.22
N GLN A 471 44.57 18.82 15.47
CA GLN A 471 43.22 19.15 15.93
C GLN A 471 42.74 20.52 15.40
N LYS A 472 41.61 20.50 14.70
CA LYS A 472 40.55 21.49 14.89
C LYS A 472 39.29 20.75 15.32
N ASN A 473 38.84 21.01 16.55
CA ASN A 473 37.54 20.59 17.04
C ASN A 473 36.46 21.22 16.16
N VAL A 474 35.92 20.43 15.22
CA VAL A 474 34.65 20.72 14.55
C VAL A 474 33.72 19.60 14.99
N VAL A 475 32.78 19.93 15.87
CA VAL A 475 31.61 19.09 16.18
C VAL A 475 30.49 19.56 15.25
N PRO A 476 29.83 18.69 14.48
CA PRO A 476 28.78 19.12 13.57
C PRO A 476 27.56 19.56 14.38
N VAL A 477 27.27 20.85 14.34
CA VAL A 477 25.97 21.42 14.72
C VAL A 477 25.14 21.49 13.45
N GLY A 478 23.90 20.98 13.48
CA GLY A 478 23.01 20.90 12.32
C GLY A 478 22.89 22.24 11.58
N SER A 479 23.03 22.18 10.26
CA SER A 479 22.94 23.32 9.36
C SER A 479 21.50 23.87 9.37
N LEU A 480 21.31 25.12 9.78
CA LEU A 480 20.03 25.82 9.63
C LEU A 480 20.05 26.59 8.30
N TRP A 481 19.09 26.39 7.41
CA TRP A 481 19.02 27.02 6.09
C TRP A 481 17.65 27.66 5.83
N ILE A 482 17.57 28.69 5.01
CA ILE A 482 16.31 29.43 4.77
C ILE A 482 15.76 29.10 3.39
N ASP A 483 14.48 28.74 3.31
CA ASP A 483 13.78 28.64 2.03
C ASP A 483 13.69 30.02 1.38
N LYS A 484 14.38 30.19 0.25
CA LYS A 484 14.47 31.44 -0.50
C LYS A 484 13.12 31.91 -1.09
N LYS A 485 12.07 31.08 -1.10
CA LYS A 485 10.72 31.48 -1.58
C LYS A 485 9.89 32.18 -0.52
N ASP A 486 10.05 31.86 0.75
CA ASP A 486 9.15 32.35 1.81
C ASP A 486 9.85 32.78 3.12
N GLY A 487 11.18 32.71 3.18
CA GLY A 487 11.97 33.24 4.29
C GLY A 487 11.97 32.37 5.55
N LYS A 488 11.54 31.10 5.46
CA LYS A 488 11.48 30.19 6.62
C LYS A 488 12.79 29.43 6.86
N VAL A 489 13.25 29.42 8.11
CA VAL A 489 14.45 28.70 8.55
C VAL A 489 14.12 27.22 8.83
N MET A 490 14.93 26.33 8.27
CA MET A 490 14.80 24.86 8.26
C MET A 490 16.10 24.25 8.78
N GLU A 491 16.03 23.20 9.61
CA GLU A 491 17.20 22.50 10.15
C GLU A 491 17.43 21.22 9.34
N GLU A 492 18.64 21.03 8.82
CA GLU A 492 19.00 19.79 8.13
C GLU A 492 19.23 18.66 9.16
N ASP A 493 18.83 17.45 8.81
CA ASP A 493 19.08 16.18 9.52
C ASP A 493 18.33 15.84 10.82
N THR A 494 17.32 16.60 11.25
CA THR A 494 16.51 16.17 12.42
C THR A 494 14.99 16.28 12.27
N GLY A 495 14.47 16.85 11.18
CA GLY A 495 13.03 16.97 10.96
C GLY A 495 12.29 17.82 12.00
N ARG A 496 13.00 18.65 12.78
CA ARG A 496 12.40 19.59 13.75
C ARG A 496 12.45 21.02 13.19
N THR A 497 11.36 21.76 13.34
CA THR A 497 11.26 23.16 12.91
C THR A 497 11.43 24.09 14.11
N LEU A 498 12.45 24.95 14.11
CA LEU A 498 12.55 26.09 15.02
C LEU A 498 11.69 27.24 14.47
N GLN A 499 10.55 27.53 15.10
CA GLN A 499 9.70 28.66 14.71
C GLN A 499 10.34 29.99 15.16
N LEU A 500 11.02 30.65 14.23
CA LEU A 500 11.42 32.05 14.36
C LEU A 500 10.24 32.95 13.98
N LYS A 501 9.71 33.70 14.96
CA LYS A 501 8.72 34.75 14.73
C LYS A 501 9.41 36.07 14.48
N ASP A 502 8.81 36.91 13.64
CA ASP A 502 9.29 38.26 13.31
C ASP A 502 10.73 38.29 12.76
N ALA A 503 11.09 37.28 11.94
CA ALA A 503 12.42 37.20 11.35
C ALA A 503 12.66 38.30 10.30
N ALA A 504 13.80 38.98 10.39
CA ALA A 504 14.21 40.04 9.47
C ALA A 504 15.67 39.88 9.06
N PHE A 505 15.95 40.22 7.79
CA PHE A 505 17.31 40.36 7.28
C PHE A 505 17.74 41.82 7.38
N ILE A 506 18.96 42.04 7.87
CA ILE A 506 19.57 43.36 8.02
C ILE A 506 20.90 43.32 7.28
N GLU A 507 21.06 44.15 6.26
CA GLU A 507 22.33 44.28 5.56
C GLU A 507 23.30 45.10 6.40
N ASP A 508 24.47 44.54 6.68
CA ASP A 508 25.57 45.20 7.38
C ASP A 508 26.71 45.47 6.38
N SER A 509 26.59 46.58 5.68
CA SER A 509 27.55 47.00 4.65
C SER A 509 28.93 47.35 5.21
N GLN A 510 29.08 47.55 6.53
CA GLN A 510 30.39 47.82 7.14
C GLN A 510 31.23 46.56 7.28
N HIS A 511 30.60 45.42 7.58
CA HIS A 511 31.28 44.12 7.73
C HIS A 511 31.05 43.19 6.54
N ASN A 512 30.42 43.69 5.46
CA ASN A 512 30.08 42.96 4.24
C ASN A 512 29.35 41.63 4.53
N GLN A 513 28.32 41.70 5.37
CA GLN A 513 27.53 40.54 5.79
C GLN A 513 26.04 40.87 5.84
N VAL A 514 25.20 39.84 5.78
CA VAL A 514 23.77 39.90 6.03
C VAL A 514 23.51 39.29 7.39
N ILE A 515 22.76 39.98 8.24
CA ILE A 515 22.38 39.51 9.58
C ILE A 515 20.93 39.04 9.54
N LEU A 516 20.69 37.82 10.01
CA LEU A 516 19.36 37.28 10.28
C LEU A 516 19.04 37.45 11.76
N LYS A 517 17.96 38.15 12.09
CA LYS A 517 17.47 38.34 13.47
C LYS A 517 16.01 37.92 13.60
N GLY A 518 15.65 37.25 14.69
CA GLY A 518 14.25 36.88 14.98
C GLY A 518 14.03 36.42 16.43
N LYS A 519 12.78 36.07 16.78
CA LYS A 519 12.42 35.59 18.13
C LYS A 519 12.10 34.11 18.13
N SER A 520 12.72 33.34 19.02
CA SER A 520 12.43 31.92 19.25
C SER A 520 12.10 31.69 20.73
N TYR A 521 10.95 31.08 21.02
CA TYR A 521 10.45 30.86 22.39
C TYR A 521 10.53 32.12 23.29
N GLY A 522 10.26 33.29 22.71
CA GLY A 522 10.27 34.59 23.40
C GLY A 522 11.64 35.27 23.55
N LYS A 523 12.75 34.61 23.18
CA LYS A 523 14.10 35.20 23.21
C LYS A 523 14.52 35.68 21.82
N GLU A 524 15.11 36.86 21.72
CA GLU A 524 15.72 37.35 20.48
C GLU A 524 17.03 36.61 20.22
N ILE A 525 17.18 36.09 19.01
CA ILE A 525 18.40 35.45 18.53
C ILE A 525 18.78 36.02 17.17
N GLN A 526 20.08 36.05 16.89
CA GLN A 526 20.61 36.53 15.61
C GLN A 526 21.85 35.75 15.17
N THR A 527 22.08 35.72 13.86
CA THR A 527 23.31 35.21 13.25
C THR A 527 23.64 36.00 11.98
N ALA A 528 24.85 35.92 11.48
CA ALA A 528 25.32 36.63 10.29
C ALA A 528 25.96 35.68 9.28
N LEU A 529 25.88 36.05 8.00
CA LEU A 529 26.50 35.34 6.88
C LEU A 529 27.13 36.38 5.94
N PRO A 530 28.38 36.18 5.46
CA PRO A 530 28.98 37.09 4.48
C PRO A 530 28.08 37.32 3.27
N SER A 531 28.02 38.55 2.74
CA SER A 531 27.08 38.93 1.69
C SER A 531 27.26 38.11 0.41
N ASP A 532 28.49 37.75 0.09
CA ASP A 532 28.91 36.92 -1.04
C ASP A 532 28.46 35.46 -0.87
N GLU A 533 28.54 34.90 0.33
CA GLU A 533 27.99 33.58 0.63
C GLU A 533 26.46 33.56 0.65
N PHE A 534 25.84 34.62 1.16
CA PHE A 534 24.40 34.81 1.11
C PHE A 534 23.89 34.87 -0.34
N ALA A 535 24.59 35.59 -1.23
CA ALA A 535 24.27 35.66 -2.65
C ALA A 535 24.36 34.29 -3.34
N LEU A 536 25.34 33.46 -2.96
CA LEU A 536 25.48 32.08 -3.43
C LEU A 536 24.42 31.13 -2.86
N GLY A 537 23.69 31.56 -1.82
CA GLY A 537 22.63 30.78 -1.20
C GLY A 537 23.08 29.84 -0.11
N ASN A 538 24.24 30.11 0.50
CA ASN A 538 24.70 29.33 1.63
C ASN A 538 23.77 29.53 2.85
N PRO A 539 23.69 28.52 3.72
CA PRO A 539 22.81 28.54 4.89
C PRO A 539 23.37 29.35 6.07
N PHE A 540 22.50 29.83 6.96
CA PHE A 540 22.87 30.61 8.14
C PHE A 540 23.05 29.72 9.36
N HIS A 541 24.22 29.76 10.00
CA HIS A 541 24.51 28.91 11.15
C HIS A 541 24.40 29.69 12.46
N PHE A 542 23.65 29.18 13.44
CA PHE A 542 23.63 29.75 14.79
C PHE A 542 24.71 29.12 15.66
N SER A 543 25.28 29.90 16.59
CA SER A 543 26.27 29.36 17.51
C SER A 543 25.64 28.28 18.41
N GLN A 544 26.45 27.30 18.80
CA GLN A 544 26.00 26.20 19.67
C GLN A 544 25.48 26.71 21.02
N GLU A 545 26.03 27.81 21.52
CA GLU A 545 25.55 28.51 22.70
C GLU A 545 24.12 29.03 22.50
N THR A 546 23.85 29.72 21.38
CA THR A 546 22.51 30.23 21.04
C THR A 546 21.49 29.11 20.94
N VAL A 547 21.85 27.99 20.29
CA VAL A 547 20.98 26.81 20.15
C VAL A 547 20.66 26.20 21.52
N SER A 548 21.68 26.08 22.39
CA SER A 548 21.53 25.52 23.74
C SER A 548 20.63 26.39 24.62
N GLU A 549 20.76 27.71 24.53
CA GLU A 549 19.91 28.64 25.27
C GLU A 549 18.44 28.58 24.84
N VAL A 550 18.16 28.47 23.55
CA VAL A 550 16.79 28.34 23.02
C VAL A 550 16.16 27.02 23.46
N ALA A 551 16.92 25.92 23.44
CA ALA A 551 16.46 24.62 23.92
C ALA A 551 16.11 24.66 25.41
N LYS A 552 16.96 25.31 26.23
CA LYS A 552 16.69 25.51 27.65
C LYS A 552 15.40 26.31 27.88
N ARG A 553 15.22 27.42 27.15
CA ARG A 553 14.03 28.26 27.27
C ARG A 553 12.74 27.55 26.86
N LYS A 554 12.78 26.70 25.84
CA LYS A 554 11.65 25.86 25.43
C LYS A 554 11.20 24.94 26.58
N ASN A 555 12.15 24.31 27.27
CA ASN A 555 11.86 23.41 28.38
C ASN A 555 11.29 24.17 29.59
N GLU A 556 11.80 25.37 29.87
CA GLU A 556 11.26 26.24 30.93
C GLU A 556 9.79 26.61 30.69
N ILE A 557 9.43 27.03 29.47
CA ILE A 557 8.04 27.36 29.11
C ILE A 557 7.13 26.13 29.25
N TYR A 558 7.61 24.95 28.87
CA TYR A 558 6.85 23.70 29.02
C TYR A 558 6.58 23.38 30.49
N HIS A 559 7.58 23.57 31.36
CA HIS A 559 7.41 23.40 32.81
C HIS A 559 6.47 24.44 33.42
N GLU A 560 6.57 25.71 33.03
CA GLU A 560 5.66 26.78 33.49
C GLU A 560 4.20 26.48 33.13
N GLN A 561 3.94 25.93 31.93
CA GLN A 561 2.60 25.55 31.46
C GLN A 561 2.02 24.34 32.20
N GLN A 562 2.85 23.36 32.58
CA GLN A 562 2.39 22.22 33.37
C GLN A 562 2.06 22.60 34.82
N MET A 563 2.81 23.52 35.42
CA MET A 563 2.53 24.03 36.76
C MET A 563 1.21 24.82 36.79
N THR A 564 0.96 25.67 35.79
CA THR A 564 -0.31 26.42 35.68
C THR A 564 -1.53 25.53 35.38
N GLN A 565 -1.35 24.34 34.80
CA GLN A 565 -2.43 23.36 34.66
C GLN A 565 -2.73 22.62 35.97
N LYS A 566 -1.73 22.30 36.79
CA LYS A 566 -1.92 21.66 38.10
C LYS A 566 -2.59 22.59 39.13
N GLU A 567 -2.36 23.90 39.05
CA GLU A 567 -3.00 24.89 39.93
C GLU A 567 -4.45 25.22 39.54
N ARG A 568 -4.93 24.73 38.38
CA ARG A 568 -6.32 24.91 37.90
C ARG A 568 -7.24 23.72 38.19
N VAL A 569 -6.75 22.67 38.86
CA VAL A 569 -7.52 21.47 39.26
C VAL A 569 -7.94 21.57 40.71
#